data_AF-A0A9D4W618-F1
#
_entry.id   AF-A0A9D4W618-F1
#
_cell.length_a   1.000
_cell.length_b   1.000
_cell.length_c   1.000
_cell.angle_alpha   90.00
_cell.angle_beta   90.00
_cell.angle_gamma   90.00
#
_symmetry.space_group_name_H-M   'P 1'
#
loop_
_entity.id
_entity.type
_entity.pdbx_description
1 polymer ?
#
loop_
_entity_poly.entity_id
_entity_poly.type
_entity_poly.pdbx_seq_one_letter_code
_entity_poly.pdbx_strand_id
1 'polypeptide(L)'
;KFIFSLLKIWNLNKCCGVVGVFNCQGAGWCKIEKKNRIHCETPETLTGSVCTSDVDLIAQVAGADWNGDAVVFSYRSGNITLLPKGASMPVTLKVLEYELFHFYPIKEIAQGIWFAPIGLLDMFNTGGAVEQFEIHQKGVAASVSLKVRGSGRFGVYCSQRPVKCVVGDNENEFKYESETGLTTFYIPVSVEDMYKWSVEIQF
;
A
#
# COMPACT_ATOMS: atom_id res chain seq x y z
N LYS A 1 -28.51 4.47 20.97
CA LYS A 1 -27.78 3.19 20.74
C LYS A 1 -26.40 3.57 20.22
N PHE A 2 -25.32 3.32 20.96
CA PHE A 2 -23.97 3.51 20.42
C PHE A 2 -23.73 2.41 19.39
N ILE A 3 -23.30 2.78 18.19
CA ILE A 3 -22.86 1.82 17.17
C ILE A 3 -21.41 1.51 17.51
N PHE A 4 -21.13 0.25 17.83
CA PHE A 4 -19.77 -0.24 18.02
C PHE A 4 -19.24 -0.69 16.66
N SER A 5 -18.41 0.15 16.05
CA SER A 5 -17.80 -0.13 14.76
C SER A 5 -16.36 0.36 14.74
N LEU A 6 -15.53 -0.30 13.94
CA LEU A 6 -14.21 0.20 13.59
C LEU A 6 -14.36 1.52 12.82
N LEU A 7 -13.57 2.52 13.18
CA LEU A 7 -13.43 3.74 12.39
C LEU A 7 -12.52 3.42 11.20
N LYS A 8 -13.02 3.67 9.98
CA LYS A 8 -12.21 3.60 8.76
C LYS A 8 -11.99 5.00 8.21
N ILE A 9 -10.76 5.30 7.83
CA ILE A 9 -10.38 6.53 7.13
C ILE A 9 -9.58 6.12 5.91
N TRP A 10 -9.92 6.66 4.74
CA TRP A 10 -9.20 6.37 3.52
C TRP A 10 -8.45 7.59 2.99
N ASN A 11 -7.38 7.34 2.25
CA ASN A 11 -6.63 8.31 1.46
C ASN A 11 -6.27 7.72 0.08
N LEU A 12 -6.09 8.58 -0.92
CA LEU A 12 -5.66 8.20 -2.25
C LEU A 12 -4.30 8.82 -2.57
N ASN A 13 -3.33 7.99 -2.95
CA ASN A 13 -2.03 8.41 -3.48
C ASN A 13 -2.02 8.28 -5.01
N LYS A 14 -0.92 8.66 -5.67
CA LYS A 14 -0.82 8.65 -7.14
C LYS A 14 -0.98 7.26 -7.77
N CYS A 15 -0.60 6.20 -7.06
CA CYS A 15 -0.62 4.84 -7.58
C CYS A 15 -1.34 3.83 -6.67
N CYS A 16 -1.93 4.28 -5.55
CA CYS A 16 -2.53 3.37 -4.58
C CYS A 16 -3.60 4.06 -3.72
N GLY A 17 -4.40 3.25 -3.03
CA GLY A 17 -5.27 3.70 -1.94
C GLY A 17 -4.74 3.22 -0.60
N VAL A 18 -5.11 3.91 0.49
CA VAL A 18 -4.79 3.50 1.86
C VAL A 18 -6.07 3.56 2.69
N VAL A 19 -6.30 2.54 3.52
CA VAL A 19 -7.38 2.52 4.52
C VAL A 19 -6.75 2.28 5.88
N GLY A 20 -6.85 3.28 6.75
CA GLY A 20 -6.58 3.13 8.17
C GLY A 20 -7.82 2.63 8.89
N VAL A 21 -7.68 1.59 9.69
CA VAL A 21 -8.75 0.99 10.50
C VAL A 21 -8.37 1.12 11.96
N PHE A 22 -9.29 1.66 12.78
CA PHE A 22 -9.02 2.01 14.17
C PHE A 22 -10.15 1.51 15.07
N ASN A 23 -9.79 0.88 16.19
CA ASN A 23 -10.76 0.64 17.27
C ASN A 23 -10.70 1.80 18.27
N CYS A 24 -11.60 2.77 18.11
CA CYS A 24 -11.69 3.97 18.93
C CYS A 24 -12.79 3.89 20.02
N GLN A 25 -13.22 2.69 20.41
CA GLN A 25 -14.27 2.54 21.44
C GLN A 25 -13.81 3.03 22.83
N GLY A 26 -14.79 3.20 23.73
CA GLY A 26 -14.57 3.48 25.14
C GLY A 26 -14.86 4.91 25.55
N ALA A 27 -14.44 5.89 24.75
CA ALA A 27 -14.67 7.30 25.01
C ALA A 27 -15.13 8.06 23.76
N GLY A 28 -15.86 9.16 23.97
CA GLY A 28 -16.34 10.01 22.90
C GLY A 28 -16.47 11.47 23.32
N TRP A 29 -16.47 12.37 22.34
CA TRP A 29 -16.63 13.81 22.58
C TRP A 29 -18.09 14.14 22.92
N CYS A 30 -18.33 14.71 24.10
CA CYS A 30 -19.62 15.24 24.49
C CYS A 30 -19.79 16.68 23.99
N LYS A 31 -20.64 16.90 22.99
CA LYS A 31 -20.90 18.25 22.44
C LYS A 31 -21.50 19.24 23.45
N ILE A 32 -22.23 18.74 24.44
CA ILE A 32 -22.89 19.56 25.47
C ILE A 32 -21.87 20.02 26.50
N GLU A 33 -21.16 19.07 27.12
CA GLU A 33 -20.20 19.38 28.19
C GLU A 33 -18.83 19.82 27.66
N LYS A 34 -18.62 19.78 26.34
CA LYS A 34 -17.36 20.10 25.65
C LYS A 34 -16.16 19.38 26.28
N LYS A 35 -16.33 18.09 26.59
CA LYS A 35 -15.29 17.23 27.13
C LYS A 35 -15.41 15.80 26.62
N ASN A 36 -14.31 15.06 26.65
CA ASN A 36 -14.35 13.62 26.42
C ASN A 36 -15.04 12.94 27.60
N ARG A 37 -15.97 12.04 27.29
CA ARG A 37 -16.66 11.20 28.27
C ARG A 37 -16.34 9.75 27.97
N ILE A 38 -16.05 8.99 29.02
CA ILE A 38 -15.94 7.53 28.96
C ILE A 38 -17.36 6.98 28.98
N HIS A 39 -17.73 6.25 27.94
CA HIS A 39 -19.05 5.64 27.80
C HIS A 39 -19.02 4.14 28.10
N CYS A 40 -17.85 3.52 28.05
CA CYS A 40 -17.61 2.13 28.37
C CYS A 40 -16.16 1.98 28.87
N GLU A 41 -15.99 1.57 30.13
CA GLU A 41 -14.66 1.41 30.74
C GLU A 41 -13.94 0.13 30.26
N THR A 42 -14.69 -0.85 29.77
CA THR A 42 -14.17 -2.14 29.28
C THR A 42 -14.67 -2.45 27.86
N PRO A 43 -14.28 -1.65 26.85
CA PRO A 43 -14.71 -1.88 25.48
C PRO A 43 -14.11 -3.18 24.91
N GLU A 44 -14.87 -3.81 24.02
CA GLU A 44 -14.55 -5.12 23.48
C GLU A 44 -13.60 -5.05 22.27
N THR A 45 -13.06 -6.21 21.90
CA THR A 45 -12.36 -6.37 20.61
C THR A 45 -13.39 -6.35 19.49
N LEU A 46 -13.08 -5.66 18.39
CA LEU A 46 -13.94 -5.62 17.21
C LEU A 46 -13.30 -6.33 16.03
N THR A 47 -14.14 -6.99 15.24
CA THR A 47 -13.78 -7.58 13.96
C THR A 47 -14.53 -6.87 12.84
N GLY A 48 -13.86 -6.70 11.71
CA GLY A 48 -14.42 -6.21 10.47
C GLY A 48 -13.64 -6.74 9.29
N SER A 49 -13.81 -6.10 8.14
CA SER A 49 -13.04 -6.40 6.94
C SER A 49 -12.76 -5.13 6.16
N VAL A 50 -11.71 -5.15 5.34
CA VAL A 50 -11.42 -4.09 4.37
C VAL A 50 -11.30 -4.64 2.95
N CYS A 51 -11.65 -3.85 1.95
CA CYS A 51 -11.50 -4.21 0.55
C CYS A 51 -11.13 -2.98 -0.30
N THR A 52 -10.83 -3.21 -1.58
CA THR A 52 -10.46 -2.13 -2.50
C THR A 52 -11.54 -1.05 -2.62
N SER A 53 -12.83 -1.41 -2.51
CA SER A 53 -13.95 -0.45 -2.57
C SER A 53 -14.12 0.41 -1.32
N ASP A 54 -13.38 0.17 -0.24
CA ASP A 54 -13.29 1.12 0.89
C ASP A 54 -12.49 2.38 0.51
N VAL A 55 -11.81 2.38 -0.64
CA VAL A 55 -11.19 3.57 -1.23
C VAL A 55 -12.02 4.00 -2.44
N ASP A 56 -12.90 4.97 -2.24
CA ASP A 56 -13.93 5.38 -3.22
C ASP A 56 -13.38 5.67 -4.62
N LEU A 57 -12.16 6.21 -4.71
CA LEU A 57 -11.55 6.67 -5.96
C LEU A 57 -10.41 5.75 -6.47
N ILE A 58 -10.30 4.52 -5.98
CA ILE A 58 -9.20 3.60 -6.35
C ILE A 58 -9.15 3.31 -7.85
N ALA A 59 -10.30 3.26 -8.53
CA ALA A 59 -10.37 3.03 -9.97
C ALA A 59 -9.68 4.16 -10.77
N GLN A 60 -9.62 5.39 -10.25
CA GLN A 60 -8.97 6.51 -10.93
C GLN A 60 -7.45 6.33 -11.05
N VAL A 61 -6.82 5.70 -10.06
CA VAL A 61 -5.36 5.45 -10.06
C VAL A 61 -5.01 4.12 -10.73
N ALA A 62 -5.96 3.18 -10.75
CA ALA A 62 -5.80 1.90 -11.41
C ALA A 62 -5.79 2.03 -12.95
N GLY A 63 -6.63 2.91 -13.50
CA GLY A 63 -6.83 3.08 -14.93
C GLY A 63 -8.00 2.25 -15.46
N ALA A 64 -8.43 2.53 -16.70
CA ALA A 64 -9.65 1.98 -17.28
C ALA A 64 -9.63 0.44 -17.44
N ASP A 65 -8.45 -0.14 -17.65
CA ASP A 65 -8.28 -1.57 -17.93
C ASP A 65 -8.09 -2.42 -16.65
N TRP A 66 -8.25 -1.82 -15.47
CA TRP A 66 -8.07 -2.55 -14.22
C TRP A 66 -9.18 -3.57 -13.98
N ASN A 67 -8.78 -4.82 -13.75
CA ASN A 67 -9.69 -5.93 -13.52
C ASN A 67 -10.27 -5.97 -12.09
N GLY A 68 -9.76 -5.15 -11.16
CA GLY A 68 -10.17 -5.10 -9.76
C GLY A 68 -9.24 -5.81 -8.77
N ASP A 69 -8.22 -6.53 -9.26
CA ASP A 69 -7.26 -7.23 -8.42
C ASP A 69 -6.21 -6.26 -7.86
N ALA A 70 -5.86 -6.43 -6.60
CA ALA A 70 -4.89 -5.59 -5.92
C ALA A 70 -3.89 -6.39 -5.12
N VAL A 71 -2.70 -5.84 -4.93
CA VAL A 71 -1.82 -6.23 -3.83
C VAL A 71 -2.21 -5.40 -2.61
N VAL A 72 -2.35 -6.06 -1.46
CA VAL A 72 -2.59 -5.40 -0.18
C VAL A 72 -1.33 -5.50 0.67
N PHE A 73 -0.74 -4.37 1.02
CA PHE A 73 0.32 -4.31 2.03
C PHE A 73 -0.28 -3.96 3.39
N SER A 74 -0.10 -4.86 4.36
CA SER A 74 -0.60 -4.71 5.74
C SER A 74 0.52 -4.22 6.64
N TYR A 75 0.50 -2.92 6.97
CA TYR A 75 1.63 -2.19 7.55
C TYR A 75 2.20 -2.85 8.81
N ARG A 76 1.37 -3.20 9.81
CA ARG A 76 1.93 -3.74 11.07
C ARG A 76 2.60 -5.09 10.89
N SER A 77 2.08 -5.93 10.00
CA SER A 77 2.66 -7.25 9.72
C SER A 77 3.84 -7.19 8.76
N GLY A 78 3.91 -6.16 7.92
CA GLY A 78 4.88 -6.07 6.83
C GLY A 78 4.61 -7.05 5.67
N ASN A 79 3.46 -7.71 5.65
CA ASN A 79 3.12 -8.72 4.66
C ASN A 79 2.36 -8.12 3.47
N ILE A 80 2.53 -8.75 2.30
CA ILE A 80 1.70 -8.51 1.13
C ILE A 80 0.72 -9.66 0.90
N THR A 81 -0.46 -9.37 0.36
CA THR A 81 -1.46 -10.38 0.00
C THR A 81 -2.11 -9.99 -1.33
N LEU A 82 -2.28 -10.96 -2.22
CA LEU A 82 -3.07 -10.78 -3.43
C LEU A 82 -4.55 -10.81 -3.06
N LEU A 83 -5.26 -9.75 -3.41
CA LEU A 83 -6.68 -9.59 -3.16
C LEU A 83 -7.43 -9.56 -4.49
N PRO A 84 -8.14 -10.66 -4.83
CA PRO A 84 -8.96 -10.71 -6.03
C PRO A 84 -10.10 -9.68 -5.98
N LYS A 85 -10.60 -9.28 -7.15
CA LYS A 85 -11.78 -8.42 -7.28
C LYS A 85 -12.92 -8.89 -6.39
N GLY A 86 -13.44 -7.98 -5.56
CA GLY A 86 -14.61 -8.22 -4.71
C GLY A 86 -14.31 -9.00 -3.43
N ALA A 87 -13.09 -9.47 -3.23
CA ALA A 87 -12.67 -10.07 -1.96
C ALA A 87 -12.40 -8.99 -0.90
N SER A 88 -12.36 -9.42 0.37
CA SER A 88 -12.02 -8.56 1.51
C SER A 88 -11.02 -9.23 2.44
N MET A 89 -10.18 -8.42 3.10
CA MET A 89 -9.24 -8.83 4.13
C MET A 89 -9.90 -8.68 5.50
N PRO A 90 -9.91 -9.72 6.36
CA PRO A 90 -10.41 -9.60 7.72
C PRO A 90 -9.46 -8.75 8.57
N VAL A 91 -10.02 -8.05 9.56
CA VAL A 91 -9.25 -7.28 10.54
C VAL A 91 -9.90 -7.41 11.90
N THR A 92 -9.09 -7.67 12.93
CA THR A 92 -9.54 -7.77 14.32
C THR A 92 -8.65 -6.90 15.19
N LEU A 93 -9.23 -5.96 15.93
CA LEU A 93 -8.50 -4.95 16.69
C LEU A 93 -9.04 -4.84 18.11
N LYS A 94 -8.12 -4.92 19.09
CA LYS A 94 -8.40 -4.50 20.46
C LYS A 94 -8.57 -2.99 20.51
N VAL A 95 -9.13 -2.51 21.61
CA VAL A 95 -9.29 -1.07 21.87
C VAL A 95 -7.94 -0.36 21.75
N LEU A 96 -7.93 0.80 21.08
CA LEU A 96 -6.74 1.61 20.76
C LEU A 96 -5.74 0.96 19.79
N GLU A 97 -6.05 -0.21 19.22
CA GLU A 97 -5.26 -0.74 18.10
C GLU A 97 -5.72 -0.18 16.76
N TYR A 98 -4.81 -0.25 15.80
CA TYR A 98 -5.03 0.13 14.42
C TYR A 98 -4.31 -0.83 13.46
N GLU A 99 -4.69 -0.76 12.19
CA GLU A 99 -3.94 -1.30 11.05
C GLU A 99 -4.07 -0.35 9.86
N LEU A 100 -3.05 -0.31 8.99
CA LEU A 100 -3.06 0.43 7.74
C LEU A 100 -2.93 -0.56 6.58
N PHE A 101 -3.98 -0.61 5.74
CA PHE A 101 -4.00 -1.42 4.54
C PHE A 101 -3.79 -0.55 3.32
N HIS A 102 -2.74 -0.84 2.55
CA HIS A 102 -2.45 -0.16 1.30
C HIS A 102 -2.85 -1.04 0.14
N PHE A 103 -3.73 -0.54 -0.73
CA PHE A 103 -4.27 -1.24 -1.88
C PHE A 103 -3.59 -0.74 -3.16
N TYR A 104 -2.84 -1.62 -3.81
CA TYR A 104 -2.10 -1.34 -5.03
C TYR A 104 -2.73 -2.10 -6.20
N PRO A 105 -3.41 -1.41 -7.14
CA PRO A 105 -3.95 -2.04 -8.34
C PRO A 105 -2.85 -2.78 -9.12
N ILE A 106 -3.11 -4.03 -9.45
CA ILE A 106 -2.17 -4.84 -10.24
C ILE A 106 -2.31 -4.47 -11.72
N LYS A 107 -1.18 -4.32 -12.40
CA LYS A 107 -1.13 -4.15 -13.86
C LYS A 107 -0.34 -5.26 -14.51
N GLU A 108 -0.81 -5.73 -15.67
CA GLU A 108 -0.01 -6.58 -16.55
C GLU A 108 0.96 -5.69 -17.33
N ILE A 109 2.26 -5.96 -17.23
CA ILE A 109 3.33 -5.16 -17.85
C ILE A 109 3.89 -5.81 -19.12
N ALA A 110 3.71 -7.12 -19.24
CA ALA A 110 3.91 -7.95 -20.43
C ALA A 110 3.13 -9.24 -20.24
N GLN A 111 3.01 -10.05 -21.30
CA GLN A 111 2.22 -11.26 -21.29
C GLN A 111 2.60 -12.19 -20.11
N GLY A 112 1.69 -12.33 -19.13
CA GLY A 112 1.89 -13.15 -17.94
C GLY A 112 2.85 -12.57 -16.89
N ILE A 113 3.15 -11.27 -16.95
CA ILE A 113 3.94 -10.54 -15.96
C ILE A 113 3.08 -9.45 -15.33
N TRP A 114 2.84 -9.56 -14.04
CA TRP A 114 2.04 -8.63 -13.25
C TRP A 114 2.91 -7.86 -12.26
N PHE A 115 2.58 -6.58 -12.08
CA PHE A 115 3.35 -5.65 -11.28
C PHE A 115 2.44 -4.71 -10.49
N ALA A 116 2.89 -4.31 -9.30
CA ALA A 116 2.28 -3.21 -8.55
C ALA A 116 3.35 -2.41 -7.77
N PRO A 117 3.38 -1.07 -7.87
CA PRO A 117 4.35 -0.25 -7.14
C PRO A 117 3.91 -0.06 -5.67
N ILE A 118 4.69 -0.54 -4.69
CA ILE A 118 4.31 -0.46 -3.27
C ILE A 118 4.82 0.84 -2.63
N GLY A 119 6.13 1.05 -2.56
CA GLY A 119 6.71 2.25 -1.94
C GLY A 119 7.65 1.97 -0.78
N LEU A 120 7.80 2.94 0.12
CA LEU A 120 8.70 2.85 1.29
C LEU A 120 8.02 2.08 2.43
N LEU A 121 8.45 0.83 2.64
CA LEU A 121 7.75 -0.15 3.48
C LEU A 121 7.72 0.23 4.97
N ASP A 122 8.67 1.05 5.41
CA ASP A 122 8.80 1.45 6.80
C ASP A 122 8.10 2.81 7.10
N MET A 123 7.36 3.35 6.13
CA MET A 123 6.55 4.57 6.27
C MET A 123 5.06 4.23 6.44
N PHE A 124 4.36 4.96 7.33
CA PHE A 124 2.91 4.80 7.51
C PHE A 124 2.11 5.05 6.23
N ASN A 125 2.54 6.00 5.40
CA ASN A 125 2.01 6.21 4.06
C ASN A 125 2.99 5.63 3.03
N THR A 126 3.05 4.30 2.97
CA THR A 126 4.01 3.54 2.15
C THR A 126 3.99 3.99 0.69
N GLY A 127 2.79 4.01 0.08
CA GLY A 127 2.59 4.40 -1.32
C GLY A 127 2.70 5.89 -1.62
N GLY A 128 2.81 6.74 -0.59
CA GLY A 128 3.06 8.17 -0.77
C GLY A 128 4.43 8.48 -1.38
N ALA A 129 5.35 7.52 -1.35
CA ALA A 129 6.68 7.63 -1.95
C ALA A 129 6.67 7.53 -3.48
N VAL A 130 5.63 6.94 -4.09
CA VAL A 130 5.57 6.72 -5.55
C VAL A 130 4.82 7.88 -6.20
N GLU A 131 5.52 8.66 -7.02
CA GLU A 131 4.94 9.82 -7.72
C GLU A 131 4.48 9.48 -9.13
N GLN A 132 5.18 8.54 -9.79
CA GLN A 132 4.93 8.14 -11.17
C GLN A 132 5.27 6.67 -11.37
N PHE A 133 4.49 6.01 -12.22
CA PHE A 133 4.67 4.62 -12.63
C PHE A 133 4.37 4.51 -14.13
N GLU A 134 5.37 4.07 -14.91
CA GLU A 134 5.27 3.88 -16.34
C GLU A 134 5.71 2.46 -16.73
N ILE A 135 5.03 1.91 -17.73
CA ILE A 135 5.30 0.59 -18.29
C ILE A 135 5.95 0.80 -19.66
N HIS A 136 7.07 0.15 -19.91
CA HIS A 136 7.76 0.17 -21.19
C HIS A 136 7.83 -1.25 -21.74
N GLN A 137 7.21 -1.46 -22.89
CA GLN A 137 7.24 -2.74 -23.59
C GLN A 137 8.02 -2.60 -24.90
N LYS A 138 9.04 -3.44 -25.10
CA LYS A 138 9.82 -3.50 -26.35
C LYS A 138 9.92 -4.95 -26.81
N GLY A 139 8.97 -5.37 -27.65
CA GLY A 139 8.89 -6.77 -28.11
C GLY A 139 8.61 -7.71 -26.94
N VAL A 140 9.53 -8.62 -26.66
CA VAL A 140 9.43 -9.60 -25.55
C VAL A 140 9.97 -9.08 -24.22
N ALA A 141 10.71 -7.97 -24.21
CA ALA A 141 11.27 -7.39 -23.00
C ALA A 141 10.29 -6.37 -22.40
N ALA A 142 10.20 -6.36 -21.07
CA ALA A 142 9.40 -5.41 -20.32
C ALA A 142 10.25 -4.71 -19.25
N SER A 143 10.03 -3.40 -19.10
CA SER A 143 10.57 -2.68 -17.95
C SER A 143 9.53 -1.74 -17.37
N VAL A 144 9.73 -1.43 -16.10
CA VAL A 144 8.93 -0.49 -15.34
C VAL A 144 9.83 0.64 -14.88
N SER A 145 9.39 1.88 -15.11
CA SER A 145 10.02 3.08 -14.59
C SER A 145 9.17 3.69 -13.48
N LEU A 146 9.79 4.02 -12.35
CA LEU A 146 9.16 4.74 -11.25
C LEU A 146 9.90 6.05 -10.99
N LYS A 147 9.15 7.09 -10.63
CA LYS A 147 9.70 8.26 -9.94
C LYS A 147 9.28 8.19 -8.47
N VAL A 148 10.27 8.19 -7.58
CA VAL A 148 10.04 7.99 -6.16
C VAL A 148 10.70 9.08 -5.33
N ARG A 149 10.12 9.36 -4.16
CA ARG A 149 10.63 10.33 -3.20
C ARG A 149 10.91 9.67 -1.85
N GLY A 150 11.98 10.12 -1.21
CA GLY A 150 12.40 9.64 0.11
C GLY A 150 13.58 8.66 0.01
N SER A 151 13.84 7.97 1.10
CA SER A 151 14.93 6.98 1.23
C SER A 151 14.52 5.87 2.19
N GLY A 152 15.18 4.73 2.10
CA GLY A 152 14.89 3.56 2.92
C GLY A 152 14.55 2.31 2.12
N ARG A 153 14.01 1.30 2.82
CA ARG A 153 13.61 0.03 2.22
C ARG A 153 12.36 0.22 1.37
N PHE A 154 12.51 -0.06 0.08
CA PHE A 154 11.47 0.10 -0.92
C PHE A 154 10.99 -1.26 -1.41
N GLY A 155 9.68 -1.37 -1.60
CA GLY A 155 9.03 -2.58 -2.09
C GLY A 155 8.27 -2.36 -3.39
N VAL A 156 8.20 -3.42 -4.19
CA VAL A 156 7.26 -3.58 -5.31
C VAL A 156 6.75 -5.02 -5.31
N TYR A 157 5.58 -5.25 -5.89
CA TYR A 157 5.13 -6.59 -6.22
C TYR A 157 5.51 -6.91 -7.67
N CYS A 158 6.09 -8.10 -7.86
CA CYS A 158 6.44 -8.68 -9.14
C CYS A 158 5.97 -10.15 -9.17
N SER A 159 5.14 -10.53 -10.14
CA SER A 159 4.74 -11.94 -10.27
C SER A 159 5.87 -12.85 -10.74
N GLN A 160 6.90 -12.28 -11.37
CA GLN A 160 8.12 -12.97 -11.79
C GLN A 160 9.33 -12.25 -11.21
N ARG A 161 10.44 -12.99 -11.03
CA ARG A 161 11.69 -12.41 -10.54
C ARG A 161 12.23 -11.39 -11.56
N PRO A 162 12.50 -10.13 -11.18
CA PRO A 162 13.19 -9.20 -12.06
C PRO A 162 14.59 -9.69 -12.45
N VAL A 163 15.07 -9.27 -13.61
CA VAL A 163 16.46 -9.51 -14.04
C VAL A 163 17.39 -8.46 -13.43
N LYS A 164 16.91 -7.21 -13.34
CA LYS A 164 17.72 -6.06 -12.92
C LYS A 164 16.87 -4.97 -12.26
N CYS A 165 17.44 -4.31 -11.25
CA CYS A 165 16.89 -3.12 -10.61
C CYS A 165 17.94 -2.02 -10.61
N VAL A 166 17.57 -0.80 -11.03
CA VAL A 166 18.45 0.37 -11.08
C VAL A 166 17.82 1.49 -10.29
N VAL A 167 18.60 2.18 -9.46
CA VAL A 167 18.18 3.36 -8.69
C VAL A 167 19.12 4.52 -9.02
N GLY A 168 18.57 5.57 -9.63
CA GLY A 168 19.37 6.61 -10.28
C GLY A 168 20.14 6.03 -11.46
N ASP A 169 21.46 6.14 -11.41
CA ASP A 169 22.37 5.59 -12.43
C ASP A 169 23.06 4.28 -11.98
N ASN A 170 22.71 3.76 -10.79
CA ASN A 170 23.38 2.62 -10.19
C ASN A 170 22.49 1.38 -10.18
N GLU A 171 23.02 0.27 -10.67
CA GLU A 171 22.42 -1.04 -10.45
C GLU A 171 22.40 -1.36 -8.95
N ASN A 172 21.26 -1.85 -8.46
CA ASN A 172 21.00 -2.07 -7.05
C ASN A 172 20.76 -3.57 -6.80
N GLU A 173 21.36 -4.09 -5.74
CA GLU A 173 21.02 -5.42 -5.26
C GLU A 173 19.56 -5.44 -4.76
N PHE A 174 18.84 -6.51 -5.08
CA PHE A 174 17.46 -6.69 -4.64
C PHE A 174 17.23 -8.10 -4.11
N LYS A 175 16.27 -8.21 -3.18
CA LYS A 175 15.71 -9.48 -2.72
C LYS A 175 14.36 -9.69 -3.41
N TYR A 176 14.13 -10.91 -3.89
CA TYR A 176 12.83 -11.34 -4.41
C TYR A 176 12.34 -12.55 -3.62
N GLU A 177 11.12 -12.45 -3.10
CA GLU A 177 10.43 -13.52 -2.39
C GLU A 177 9.43 -14.19 -3.33
N SER A 178 9.73 -15.42 -3.76
CA SER A 178 8.92 -16.13 -4.77
C SER A 178 7.54 -16.52 -4.29
N GLU A 179 7.33 -16.69 -2.97
CA GLU A 179 6.04 -17.07 -2.40
C GLU A 179 5.01 -15.94 -2.48
N THR A 180 5.45 -14.70 -2.31
CA THR A 180 4.57 -13.53 -2.25
C THR A 180 4.70 -12.63 -3.48
N GLY A 181 5.80 -12.72 -4.22
CA GLY A 181 6.17 -11.79 -5.28
C GLY A 181 6.76 -10.47 -4.78
N LEU A 182 7.04 -10.33 -3.48
CA LEU A 182 7.63 -9.12 -2.93
C LEU A 182 9.08 -8.98 -3.39
N THR A 183 9.37 -7.89 -4.12
CA THR A 183 10.74 -7.48 -4.44
C THR A 183 11.10 -6.28 -3.58
N THR A 184 12.23 -6.33 -2.88
CA THR A 184 12.73 -5.22 -2.05
C THR A 184 14.15 -4.83 -2.39
N PHE A 185 14.43 -3.53 -2.38
CA PHE A 185 15.74 -2.92 -2.57
C PHE A 185 15.82 -1.61 -1.77
N TYR A 186 16.97 -0.95 -1.75
CA TYR A 186 17.18 0.24 -0.92
C TYR A 186 17.25 1.51 -1.76
N ILE A 187 16.48 2.54 -1.38
CA ILE A 187 16.60 3.88 -1.93
C ILE A 187 17.58 4.67 -1.07
N PRO A 188 18.71 5.15 -1.63
CA PRO A 188 19.73 5.84 -0.85
C PRO A 188 19.25 7.20 -0.34
N VAL A 189 19.88 7.66 0.73
CA VAL A 189 19.68 9.01 1.25
C VAL A 189 20.29 9.98 0.24
N SER A 190 19.51 10.97 -0.19
CA SER A 190 20.02 12.02 -1.06
C SER A 190 20.91 12.99 -0.29
N VAL A 191 21.94 13.49 -0.97
CA VAL A 191 22.79 14.59 -0.48
C VAL A 191 22.07 15.94 -0.57
N GLU A 192 21.15 16.09 -1.53
CA GLU A 192 20.32 17.28 -1.72
C GLU A 192 18.91 17.09 -1.15
N ASP A 193 18.35 18.12 -0.53
CA ASP A 193 16.97 18.13 -0.06
C ASP A 193 15.98 17.92 -1.21
N MET A 194 14.95 17.11 -0.97
CA MET A 194 13.85 16.81 -1.92
C MET A 194 14.22 16.03 -3.18
N TYR A 195 15.39 15.39 -3.24
CA TYR A 195 15.76 14.61 -4.41
C TYR A 195 14.77 13.47 -4.69
N LYS A 196 14.44 13.33 -5.97
CA LYS A 196 13.60 12.28 -6.50
C LYS A 196 14.49 11.25 -7.15
N TRP A 197 14.28 9.97 -6.85
CA TRP A 197 14.99 8.88 -7.48
C TRP A 197 14.21 8.38 -8.69
N SER A 198 14.93 8.12 -9.78
CA SER A 198 14.42 7.28 -10.86
C SER A 198 14.71 5.84 -10.48
N VAL A 199 13.72 4.96 -10.62
CA VAL A 199 13.92 3.52 -10.45
C VAL A 199 13.52 2.83 -11.74
N GLU A 200 14.35 1.93 -12.23
CA GLU A 200 14.04 1.08 -13.38
C GLU A 200 14.13 -0.39 -12.98
N ILE A 201 13.09 -1.17 -13.31
CA ILE A 201 13.02 -2.61 -13.04
C ILE A 201 12.81 -3.32 -14.38
N GLN A 202 13.67 -4.28 -14.70
CA GLN A 202 13.68 -5.00 -15.97
C GLN A 202 13.32 -6.47 -15.78
N PHE A 203 12.54 -7.00 -16.72
CA PHE A 203 12.05 -8.37 -16.76
C PHE A 203 12.44 -9.04 -18.08
#